data_AF-A0A828Z076-F1
#
_entry.id   AF-A0A828Z076-F1
#
_cell.length_a   1.000
_cell.length_b   1.000
_cell.length_c   1.000
_cell.angle_alpha   90.00
_cell.angle_beta   90.00
_cell.angle_gamma   90.00
#
_symmetry.space_group_name_H-M   'P 1'
#
loop_
_entity.id
_entity.type
_entity.pdbx_description
1 polymer ?
#
loop_
_entity_poly.entity_id
_entity_poly.type
_entity_poly.pdbx_seq_one_letter_code
_entity_poly.pdbx_strand_id
1 'polypeptide(L)'
;MKDTIEEVKRKQRLKHLFTIGHEIGYSKETLKEISSSLNMGERLSFLSESQIQKIINYLKKDYPEVFRRPQTKDNRRPIPKSQIFSIPSVDQKELTEILLSQINKIAPYKISLESMAQKTFKIPSEKLSFHQYQSLIEALKSMKSRFEKETNLRNSSQL
;
A
#
# COMPACT_ATOMS: atom_id res chain seq x y z
N MET A 1 -32.99 -8.25 25.25
CA MET A 1 -32.51 -7.33 24.19
C MET A 1 -31.38 -6.40 24.64
N LYS A 2 -31.29 -6.01 25.92
CA LYS A 2 -30.16 -5.20 26.43
C LYS A 2 -28.85 -6.01 26.48
N ASP A 3 -28.92 -7.27 26.92
CA ASP A 3 -27.74 -8.14 27.07
C ASP A 3 -27.02 -8.42 25.74
N THR A 4 -27.77 -8.52 24.63
CA THR A 4 -27.20 -8.70 23.30
C THR A 4 -26.47 -7.48 22.77
N ILE A 5 -26.94 -6.26 23.10
CA ILE A 5 -26.29 -5.01 22.67
C ILE A 5 -24.99 -4.79 23.46
N GLU A 6 -25.02 -5.05 24.77
CA GLU A 6 -23.83 -4.96 25.62
C GLU A 6 -22.78 -6.00 25.23
N GLU A 7 -23.19 -7.22 24.91
CA GLU A 7 -22.26 -8.25 24.45
C GLU A 7 -21.62 -7.90 23.10
N VAL A 8 -22.38 -7.32 22.16
CA VAL A 8 -21.85 -6.85 20.87
C VAL A 8 -20.82 -5.74 21.08
N LYS A 9 -21.14 -4.75 21.92
CA LYS A 9 -20.20 -3.66 22.26
C LYS A 9 -18.94 -4.19 22.91
N ARG A 10 -19.06 -5.11 23.87
CA ARG A 10 -17.94 -5.78 24.52
C ARG A 10 -17.04 -6.49 23.52
N LYS A 11 -17.61 -7.29 22.60
CA LYS A 11 -16.86 -7.99 21.55
C LYS A 11 -16.15 -7.01 20.61
N GLN A 12 -16.81 -5.91 20.23
CA GLN A 12 -16.20 -4.86 19.42
C GLN A 12 -15.01 -4.20 20.14
N ARG A 13 -15.14 -3.87 21.42
CA ARG A 13 -14.03 -3.31 22.22
C ARG A 13 -12.90 -4.30 22.40
N LEU A 14 -13.20 -5.59 22.60
CA LEU A 14 -12.17 -6.63 22.71
C LEU A 14 -11.38 -6.74 21.41
N LYS A 15 -12.05 -6.70 20.26
CA LYS A 15 -11.38 -6.66 18.94
C LYS A 15 -10.49 -5.43 18.82
N HIS A 16 -10.97 -4.26 19.24
CA HIS A 16 -10.20 -3.02 19.22
C HIS A 16 -8.95 -3.11 20.10
N LEU A 17 -9.04 -3.70 21.30
CA LEU A 17 -7.90 -3.95 22.16
C LEU A 17 -6.82 -4.80 21.47
N PHE A 18 -7.22 -5.86 20.76
CA PHE A 18 -6.27 -6.69 20.00
C PHE A 18 -5.63 -5.93 18.84
N THR A 19 -6.38 -5.09 18.14
CA THR A 19 -5.82 -4.23 17.07
C THR A 19 -4.78 -3.27 17.63
N ILE A 20 -5.08 -2.58 18.72
CA ILE A 20 -4.14 -1.66 19.39
C ILE A 20 -2.89 -2.42 19.85
N GLY A 21 -3.08 -3.57 20.52
CA GLY A 21 -1.95 -4.40 20.97
C GLY A 21 -1.04 -4.78 19.81
N HIS A 22 -1.60 -5.20 18.67
CA HIS A 22 -0.83 -5.52 17.47
C HIS A 22 -0.08 -4.31 16.91
N GLU A 23 -0.70 -3.12 16.87
CA GLU A 23 -0.06 -1.88 16.41
C GLU A 23 1.13 -1.45 17.30
N ILE A 24 1.07 -1.78 18.60
CA ILE A 24 2.15 -1.54 19.58
C ILE A 24 3.21 -2.67 19.55
N GLY A 25 2.94 -3.79 18.89
CA GLY A 25 3.82 -4.97 18.85
C GLY A 25 3.66 -5.91 20.05
N TYR A 26 2.56 -5.80 20.80
CA TYR A 26 2.26 -6.69 21.93
C TYR A 26 1.60 -7.99 21.47
N SER A 27 2.02 -9.09 22.09
CA SER A 27 1.35 -10.37 21.96
C SER A 27 0.09 -10.43 22.82
N LYS A 28 -0.72 -11.47 22.60
CA LYS A 28 -1.89 -11.75 23.44
C LYS A 28 -1.49 -11.99 24.90
N GLU A 29 -0.32 -12.58 25.12
CA GLU A 29 0.24 -12.89 26.43
C GLU A 29 0.59 -11.60 27.16
N THR A 30 1.24 -10.64 26.50
CA THR A 30 1.51 -9.31 27.08
C THR A 30 0.22 -8.59 27.47
N LEU A 31 -0.83 -8.67 26.65
CA LEU A 31 -2.14 -8.09 27.00
C LEU A 31 -2.78 -8.77 28.22
N LYS A 32 -2.59 -10.09 28.39
CA LYS A 32 -3.06 -10.81 29.60
C LYS A 32 -2.28 -10.40 30.84
N GLU A 33 -0.97 -10.21 30.73
CA GLU A 33 -0.12 -9.72 31.83
C GLU A 33 -0.58 -8.34 32.29
N ILE A 34 -0.88 -7.42 31.35
CA ILE A 34 -1.42 -6.09 31.64
C ILE A 34 -2.81 -6.19 32.30
N SER A 35 -3.68 -7.07 31.80
CA SER A 35 -4.99 -7.32 32.41
C SER A 35 -4.85 -7.82 33.86
N SER A 36 -3.86 -8.69 34.10
CA SER A 36 -3.59 -9.28 35.40
C SER A 36 -2.97 -8.26 36.36
N SER A 37 -2.03 -7.43 35.91
CA SER A 37 -1.41 -6.36 36.71
C SER A 37 -2.43 -5.29 37.14
N LEU A 38 -3.51 -5.12 36.36
CA LEU A 38 -4.63 -4.24 36.68
C LEU A 38 -5.74 -4.93 37.50
N ASN A 39 -5.52 -6.15 37.99
CA ASN A 39 -6.49 -6.96 38.76
C ASN A 39 -7.82 -7.21 38.03
N MET A 40 -7.79 -7.37 36.69
CA MET A 40 -9.00 -7.57 35.87
C MET A 40 -9.21 -9.03 35.45
N GLY A 41 -8.22 -9.89 35.70
CA GLY A 41 -8.26 -11.32 35.45
C GLY A 41 -7.39 -11.77 34.27
N GLU A 42 -7.05 -13.05 34.24
CA GLU A 42 -6.09 -13.63 33.28
C GLU A 42 -6.68 -13.88 31.88
N ARG A 43 -8.01 -13.95 31.78
CA ARG A 43 -8.72 -14.27 30.54
C ARG A 43 -9.38 -13.03 29.94
N LEU A 44 -8.72 -12.45 28.94
CA LEU A 44 -9.22 -11.29 28.16
C LEU A 44 -10.65 -11.49 27.61
N SER A 45 -11.03 -12.74 27.30
CA SER A 45 -12.36 -13.08 26.78
C SER A 45 -13.50 -12.88 27.78
N PHE A 46 -13.21 -12.84 29.08
CA PHE A 46 -14.21 -12.66 30.15
C PHE A 46 -14.27 -11.24 30.68
N LEU A 47 -13.44 -10.34 30.18
CA LEU A 47 -13.48 -8.95 30.57
C LEU A 47 -14.80 -8.30 30.13
N SER A 48 -15.35 -7.50 31.04
CA SER A 48 -16.47 -6.62 30.76
C SER A 48 -16.04 -5.47 29.86
N GLU A 49 -17.00 -4.79 29.23
CA GLU A 49 -16.74 -3.64 28.36
C GLU A 49 -15.91 -2.56 29.07
N SER A 50 -16.21 -2.29 30.35
CA SER A 50 -15.53 -1.27 31.15
C SER A 50 -14.10 -1.66 31.51
N GLN A 51 -13.85 -2.94 31.80
CA GLN A 51 -12.49 -3.47 32.03
C GLN A 51 -11.64 -3.37 30.76
N ILE A 52 -12.19 -3.76 29.60
CA ILE A 52 -11.50 -3.62 28.30
C ILE A 52 -11.16 -2.13 28.05
N GLN A 53 -12.09 -1.22 28.34
CA GLN A 53 -11.83 0.20 28.15
C GLN A 53 -10.75 0.75 29.09
N LYS A 54 -10.64 0.23 30.32
CA LYS A 54 -9.57 0.63 31.24
C LYS A 54 -8.20 0.20 30.71
N ILE A 55 -8.08 -1.00 30.15
CA ILE A 55 -6.83 -1.46 29.51
C ILE A 55 -6.49 -0.57 28.30
N ILE A 56 -7.48 -0.27 27.44
CA ILE A 56 -7.27 0.65 26.31
C ILE A 56 -6.79 2.03 26.78
N ASN A 57 -7.40 2.57 27.84
CA ASN A 57 -6.99 3.85 28.40
C ASN A 57 -5.59 3.82 29.02
N TYR A 58 -5.19 2.69 29.61
CA TYR A 58 -3.83 2.47 30.08
C TYR A 58 -2.84 2.51 28.91
N LEU A 59 -3.09 1.72 27.86
CA LEU A 59 -2.25 1.70 26.65
C LEU A 59 -2.19 3.08 25.97
N LYS A 60 -3.27 3.85 26.00
CA LYS A 60 -3.31 5.21 25.44
C LYS A 60 -2.41 6.20 26.15
N LYS A 61 -2.14 6.00 27.45
CA LYS A 61 -1.20 6.85 28.20
C LYS A 61 0.24 6.57 27.78
N ASP A 62 0.57 5.29 27.62
CA ASP A 62 1.94 4.85 27.34
C ASP A 62 2.28 4.95 25.84
N TYR A 63 1.29 4.82 24.96
CA TYR A 63 1.45 4.83 23.50
C TYR A 63 0.50 5.83 22.81
N PRO A 64 0.57 7.14 23.13
CA PRO A 64 -0.36 8.13 22.61
C PRO A 64 -0.35 8.23 21.08
N GLU A 65 0.78 7.94 20.43
CA GLU A 65 0.97 7.94 18.98
C GLU A 65 0.08 6.94 18.24
N VAL A 66 -0.21 5.77 18.83
CA VAL A 66 -1.11 4.76 18.24
C VAL A 66 -2.57 5.26 18.23
N PHE A 67 -2.92 6.15 19.15
CA PHE A 67 -4.24 6.75 19.25
C PHE A 67 -4.36 8.11 18.55
N ARG A 68 -3.25 8.68 18.08
CA ARG A 68 -3.26 9.87 17.25
C ARG A 68 -3.75 9.45 15.87
N ARG A 69 -4.90 9.99 15.46
CA ARG A 69 -5.31 9.90 14.05
C ARG A 69 -4.15 10.47 13.22
N PRO A 70 -3.69 9.79 12.15
CA PRO A 70 -2.70 10.38 11.26
C PRO A 70 -3.24 11.74 10.82
N GLN A 71 -2.54 12.82 11.18
CA GLN A 71 -2.92 14.18 10.78
C GLN A 71 -2.87 14.38 9.26
N THR A 72 -2.38 13.38 8.52
CA THR A 72 -2.44 13.26 7.07
C THR A 72 -3.45 12.19 6.68
N LYS A 73 -4.74 12.38 7.00
CA LYS A 73 -5.78 11.85 6.10
C LYS A 73 -5.74 12.74 4.86
N ASP A 74 -4.87 12.39 3.91
CA ASP A 74 -4.99 12.86 2.54
C ASP A 74 -6.45 12.57 2.13
N ASN A 75 -7.24 13.61 1.84
CA ASN A 75 -8.67 13.55 1.54
C ASN A 75 -8.99 12.84 0.22
N ARG A 76 -8.14 11.91 -0.21
CA ARG A 76 -8.38 11.05 -1.35
C ARG A 76 -9.36 9.98 -0.91
N ARG A 77 -10.59 10.09 -1.42
CA ARG A 77 -11.62 9.06 -1.31
C ARG A 77 -10.97 7.69 -1.57
N PRO A 78 -11.23 6.66 -0.75
CA PRO A 78 -10.71 5.33 -1.01
C PRO A 78 -11.15 4.93 -2.42
N ILE A 79 -10.15 4.74 -3.29
CA ILE A 79 -10.38 4.35 -4.68
C ILE A 79 -11.05 2.97 -4.63
N PRO A 80 -12.26 2.81 -5.19
CA PRO A 80 -12.92 1.52 -5.26
C PRO A 80 -11.96 0.45 -5.81
N LYS A 81 -11.98 -0.77 -5.27
CA LYS A 81 -11.08 -1.86 -5.71
C LYS A 81 -11.10 -2.07 -7.24
N SER A 82 -12.22 -1.80 -7.90
CA SER A 82 -12.37 -1.83 -9.36
C SER A 82 -11.54 -0.76 -10.10
N GLN A 83 -11.32 0.40 -9.47
CA GLN A 83 -10.48 1.47 -10.01
C GLN A 83 -9.00 1.29 -9.67
N ILE A 84 -8.64 0.53 -8.63
CA ILE A 84 -7.22 0.25 -8.29
C ILE A 84 -6.53 -0.47 -9.46
N PHE A 85 -7.18 -1.48 -10.05
CA PHE A 85 -6.70 -2.16 -11.25
C PHE A 85 -6.80 -1.32 -12.53
N SER A 86 -7.42 -0.14 -12.45
CA SER A 86 -7.48 0.78 -13.58
C SER A 86 -6.40 1.85 -13.50
N ILE A 87 -5.70 2.02 -12.38
CA ILE A 87 -4.69 3.07 -12.22
C ILE A 87 -3.29 2.42 -12.23
N PRO A 88 -2.31 2.97 -12.96
CA PRO A 88 -0.95 2.46 -12.96
C PRO A 88 -0.34 2.47 -11.56
N SER A 89 0.34 1.38 -11.19
CA SER A 89 1.03 1.30 -9.90
C SER A 89 2.26 2.23 -9.87
N VAL A 90 2.78 2.48 -8.66
CA VAL A 90 4.03 3.24 -8.48
C VAL A 90 5.19 2.54 -9.20
N ASP A 91 5.33 1.22 -9.00
CA ASP A 91 6.35 0.40 -9.65
C ASP A 91 6.28 0.46 -11.18
N GLN A 92 5.07 0.49 -11.77
CA GLN A 92 4.91 0.63 -13.21
C GLN A 92 5.45 1.97 -13.72
N LYS A 93 5.17 3.07 -12.99
CA LYS A 93 5.66 4.41 -13.31
C LYS A 93 7.18 4.47 -13.23
N GLU A 94 7.75 4.01 -12.12
CA GLU A 94 9.21 3.98 -11.90
C GLU A 94 9.92 3.13 -12.96
N LEU A 95 9.43 1.92 -13.24
CA LEU A 95 10.00 1.05 -14.26
C LEU A 95 9.97 1.71 -15.66
N THR A 96 8.89 2.42 -15.97
CA THR A 96 8.73 3.12 -17.25
C THR A 96 9.73 4.26 -17.39
N GLU A 97 9.96 5.04 -16.34
CA GLU A 97 10.97 6.10 -16.32
C GLU A 97 12.38 5.54 -16.51
N ILE A 98 12.71 4.44 -15.83
CA ILE A 98 13.99 3.74 -15.98
C ILE A 98 14.17 3.26 -17.42
N LEU A 99 13.18 2.58 -17.98
CA LEU A 99 13.24 2.08 -19.36
C LEU A 99 13.38 3.21 -20.37
N LEU A 100 12.61 4.28 -20.24
CA LEU A 100 12.72 5.45 -21.12
C LEU A 100 14.09 6.11 -21.02
N SER A 101 14.63 6.25 -19.81
CA SER A 101 15.98 6.80 -19.59
C SER A 101 17.06 5.94 -20.26
N GLN A 102 16.96 4.61 -20.14
CA GLN A 102 17.90 3.68 -20.78
C GLN A 102 17.78 3.68 -22.30
N ILE A 103 16.56 3.58 -22.82
CA ILE A 103 16.29 3.54 -24.26
C ILE A 103 16.74 4.84 -24.92
N ASN A 104 16.44 6.00 -24.34
CA ASN A 104 16.81 7.29 -24.94
C ASN A 104 18.32 7.54 -25.02
N LYS A 105 19.15 6.74 -24.33
CA LYS A 105 20.62 6.79 -24.49
C LYS A 105 21.10 6.09 -25.76
N ILE A 106 20.34 5.13 -26.28
CA ILE A 106 20.73 4.27 -27.40
C ILE A 106 19.81 4.42 -28.63
N ALA A 107 18.61 4.96 -28.44
CA ALA A 107 17.64 5.13 -29.50
C ALA A 107 18.06 6.25 -30.47
N PRO A 108 17.78 6.11 -31.77
CA PRO A 108 18.07 7.15 -32.77
C PRO A 108 17.13 8.36 -32.69
N TYR A 109 16.11 8.32 -31.82
CA TYR A 109 15.16 9.40 -31.60
C TYR A 109 14.64 9.39 -30.16
N LYS A 110 14.13 10.54 -29.72
CA LYS A 110 13.55 10.69 -28.38
C LYS A 110 12.20 9.99 -28.29
N ILE A 111 12.10 9.05 -27.36
CA ILE A 111 10.88 8.32 -27.00
C ILE A 111 10.35 8.91 -25.69
N SER A 112 9.06 9.18 -25.64
CA SER A 112 8.37 9.63 -24.43
C SER A 112 7.09 8.83 -24.20
N LEU A 113 6.71 8.70 -22.94
CA LEU A 113 5.47 8.03 -22.56
C LEU A 113 4.25 8.71 -23.21
N GLU A 114 4.22 10.04 -23.25
CA GLU A 114 3.13 10.80 -23.88
C GLU A 114 3.01 10.47 -25.38
N SER A 115 4.12 10.45 -26.12
CA SER A 115 4.08 10.12 -27.55
C SER A 115 3.58 8.69 -27.78
N MET A 116 3.98 7.74 -26.94
CA MET A 116 3.53 6.35 -27.04
C MET A 116 2.04 6.22 -26.70
N ALA A 117 1.58 6.86 -25.62
CA ALA A 117 0.18 6.86 -25.21
C ALA A 117 -0.74 7.41 -26.31
N GLN A 118 -0.36 8.55 -26.89
CA GLN A 118 -1.13 9.18 -27.96
C GLN A 118 -1.16 8.33 -29.24
N LYS A 119 -0.02 7.74 -29.63
CA LYS A 119 0.05 6.90 -30.84
C LYS A 119 -0.71 5.59 -30.71
N THR A 120 -0.60 4.92 -29.55
CA THR A 120 -1.16 3.58 -29.36
C THR A 120 -2.61 3.61 -28.92
N PHE A 121 -2.97 4.52 -28.01
CA PHE A 121 -4.29 4.52 -27.36
C PHE A 121 -5.11 5.78 -27.63
N LYS A 122 -4.55 6.80 -28.31
CA LYS A 122 -5.22 8.08 -28.60
C LYS A 122 -5.68 8.82 -27.34
N ILE A 123 -4.94 8.67 -26.25
CA ILE A 123 -5.20 9.32 -24.95
C ILE A 123 -3.88 9.86 -24.36
N PRO A 124 -3.96 10.88 -23.48
CA PRO A 124 -2.79 11.37 -22.77
C PRO A 124 -2.26 10.33 -21.77
N SER A 125 -0.96 10.36 -21.51
CA SER A 125 -0.27 9.41 -20.62
C SER A 125 -0.83 9.40 -19.19
N GLU A 126 -1.34 10.53 -18.72
CA GLU A 126 -1.97 10.67 -17.40
C GLU A 126 -3.26 9.85 -17.24
N LYS A 127 -3.92 9.51 -18.36
CA LYS A 127 -5.18 8.74 -18.39
C LYS A 127 -4.97 7.27 -18.69
N LEU A 128 -3.73 6.81 -18.81
CA LEU A 128 -3.43 5.40 -19.06
C LEU A 128 -3.92 4.54 -17.90
N SER A 129 -4.55 3.42 -18.24
CA SER A 129 -4.89 2.40 -17.25
C SER A 129 -3.70 1.53 -16.88
N PHE A 130 -3.81 0.79 -15.77
CA PHE A 130 -2.82 -0.21 -15.35
C PHE A 130 -2.40 -1.15 -16.49
N HIS A 131 -3.38 -1.70 -17.23
CA HIS A 131 -3.13 -2.62 -18.33
C HIS A 131 -2.50 -1.94 -19.53
N GLN A 132 -2.93 -0.73 -19.86
CA GLN A 132 -2.31 0.06 -20.93
C GLN A 132 -0.86 0.40 -20.60
N TYR A 133 -0.57 0.76 -19.34
CA TYR A 133 0.79 0.97 -18.85
C TYR A 133 1.64 -0.29 -18.98
N GLN A 134 1.09 -1.45 -18.59
CA GLN A 134 1.79 -2.72 -18.76
C GLN A 134 2.11 -3.03 -20.22
N SER A 135 1.17 -2.79 -21.15
CA SER A 135 1.41 -2.96 -22.58
C SER A 135 2.54 -2.06 -23.09
N LEU A 136 2.63 -0.80 -22.61
CA LEU A 136 3.73 0.11 -22.98
C LEU A 136 5.07 -0.33 -22.37
N ILE A 137 5.08 -0.85 -21.14
CA ILE A 137 6.28 -1.40 -20.51
C ILE A 137 6.85 -2.56 -21.34
N GLU A 138 6.01 -3.49 -21.78
CA GLU A 138 6.47 -4.61 -22.62
C GLU A 138 6.98 -4.12 -23.99
N ALA A 139 6.33 -3.11 -24.58
CA ALA A 139 6.82 -2.47 -25.80
C ALA A 139 8.19 -1.81 -25.59
N LEU A 140 8.40 -1.12 -24.47
CA LEU A 140 9.68 -0.51 -24.10
C LEU A 140 10.78 -1.57 -23.91
N LYS A 141 10.51 -2.66 -23.20
CA LYS A 141 11.47 -3.78 -23.06
C LYS A 141 11.89 -4.34 -24.43
N SER A 142 10.93 -4.54 -25.33
CA SER A 142 11.19 -5.01 -26.70
C SER A 142 12.04 -4.01 -27.50
N MET A 143 11.71 -2.71 -27.42
CA MET A 143 12.50 -1.65 -28.07
C MET A 143 13.93 -1.59 -27.55
N LYS A 144 14.12 -1.65 -26.23
CA LYS A 144 15.44 -1.68 -25.61
C LYS A 144 16.29 -2.83 -26.16
N SER A 145 15.74 -4.04 -26.17
CA SER A 145 16.45 -5.22 -26.69
C SER A 145 16.86 -5.06 -28.16
N ARG A 146 16.00 -4.44 -28.99
CA ARG A 146 16.32 -4.17 -30.40
C ARG A 146 17.45 -3.15 -30.54
N PHE A 147 17.37 -2.03 -29.84
CA PHE A 147 18.40 -1.00 -29.92
C PHE A 147 19.75 -1.46 -29.36
N GLU A 148 19.76 -2.27 -28.30
CA GLU A 148 21.01 -2.86 -27.78
C GLU A 148 21.67 -3.77 -28.82
N LYS A 149 20.88 -4.62 -29.50
CA LYS A 149 21.39 -5.46 -30.59
C LYS A 149 21.94 -4.65 -31.75
N GLU A 150 21.20 -3.63 -32.21
CA GLU A 150 21.66 -2.74 -33.29
C GLU A 150 22.93 -1.98 -32.92
N THR A 151 23.03 -1.51 -31.68
CA THR A 151 24.21 -0.79 -31.17
C THR A 151 25.43 -1.71 -31.12
N ASN A 152 25.27 -2.93 -30.59
CA ASN A 152 26.35 -3.91 -30.53
C ASN A 152 26.84 -4.34 -31.92
N LEU A 153 25.92 -4.51 -32.88
CA LEU A 153 26.27 -4.81 -34.27
C LEU A 153 27.08 -3.66 -34.89
N ARG A 154 26.65 -2.41 -34.72
CA ARG A 154 27.39 -1.24 -35.21
C ARG A 154 28.81 -1.17 -34.64
N ASN A 155 28.96 -1.36 -33.33
CA ASN A 155 30.27 -1.33 -32.68
C ASN A 155 31.18 -2.48 -33.15
N SER A 156 30.60 -3.65 -33.45
CA SER A 156 31.35 -4.82 -33.94
C SER A 156 31.78 -4.68 -35.40
N SER A 157 31.06 -3.90 -36.21
CA SER A 157 31.41 -3.62 -37.61
C SER A 157 32.42 -2.48 -37.80
N GLN A 158 32.76 -1.76 -36.72
CA GLN A 158 33.75 -0.68 -36.71
C GLN A 158 35.13 -1.10 -36.18
N LEU A 159 35.26 -2.35 -35.72
CA LEU A 159 36.51 -3.02 -35.33
C LEU A 159 37.04 -3.87 -36.50
#